data_AF-X6JXU3-F1
#
_entry.id   AF-X6JXU3-F1
#
_cell.length_a   1.000
_cell.length_b   1.000
_cell.length_c   1.000
_cell.angle_alpha   90.00
_cell.angle_beta   90.00
_cell.angle_gamma   90.00
#
_symmetry.space_group_name_H-M   'P 1'
#
loop_
_entity.id
_entity.type
_entity.pdbx_description
1 polymer ?
#
loop_
_entity_poly.entity_id
_entity_poly.type
_entity_poly.pdbx_seq_one_letter_code
_entity_poly.pdbx_strand_id
1 'polypeptide(L)'
;MTLPTPPSDLNRTERKVYRTLAQRLVDRGVDPIARATLLAEAVRLEARLHGLREAEKQTENSARMAAARAVNTATTELRRITVELFRGAAKVDAVVPIEVAAAASANDADDAWRRHMHWGDKTFTHDQLEARFGRPSWSAMLYRTEAECVGVNRLLDKYRPRCIPGTDLDELYREIGLPAPGPRRITPPTGSTSTNQTLAGLTGTFVGDI
;
A
#
# COMPACT_ATOMS: atom_id res chain seq x y z
N MET A 1 2.87 -22.09 -10.34
CA MET A 1 3.71 -21.59 -11.45
C MET A 1 4.97 -22.43 -11.52
N THR A 2 5.37 -22.88 -12.70
CA THR A 2 6.63 -23.61 -12.90
C THR A 2 7.81 -22.65 -12.87
N LEU A 3 8.85 -22.97 -12.10
CA LEU A 3 10.06 -22.15 -12.04
C LEU A 3 10.97 -22.43 -13.24
N PRO A 4 11.65 -21.42 -13.80
CA PRO A 4 12.62 -21.63 -14.87
C PRO A 4 13.82 -22.44 -14.35
N THR A 5 14.31 -23.35 -15.20
CA THR A 5 15.50 -24.12 -14.91
C THR A 5 16.73 -23.20 -15.00
N PRO A 6 17.62 -23.19 -13.99
CA PRO A 6 18.81 -22.36 -14.04
C PRO A 6 19.73 -22.81 -15.20
N PRO A 7 20.39 -21.88 -15.90
CA PRO A 7 21.38 -22.21 -16.93
C PRO A 7 22.50 -23.12 -16.40
N SER A 8 22.99 -24.01 -17.26
CA SER A 8 23.99 -25.03 -16.89
C SER A 8 25.37 -24.45 -16.57
N ASP A 9 25.69 -23.29 -17.13
CA ASP A 9 26.94 -22.56 -16.95
C ASP A 9 27.06 -21.86 -15.59
N LEU A 10 25.95 -21.72 -14.85
CA LEU A 10 25.99 -21.17 -13.50
C LEU A 10 26.63 -22.14 -12.50
N ASN A 11 27.43 -21.62 -11.58
CA ASN A 11 27.98 -22.40 -10.48
C ASN A 11 26.90 -22.73 -9.42
N ARG A 12 27.23 -23.59 -8.44
CA ARG A 12 26.26 -24.03 -7.41
C ARG A 12 25.63 -22.88 -6.63
N THR A 13 26.43 -21.87 -6.29
CA THR A 13 25.98 -20.69 -5.53
C THR A 13 25.06 -19.82 -6.37
N GLU A 14 25.45 -19.54 -7.61
CA GLU A 14 24.67 -18.78 -8.59
C GLU A 14 23.34 -19.46 -8.89
N ARG A 15 23.29 -20.79 -9.04
CA ARG A 15 22.02 -21.53 -9.21
C ARG A 15 21.09 -21.36 -8.01
N LYS A 16 21.63 -21.27 -6.79
CA LYS A 16 20.83 -21.02 -5.58
C LYS A 16 20.25 -19.61 -5.58
N VAL A 17 21.07 -18.61 -5.94
CA VAL A 17 20.62 -17.20 -6.08
C VAL A 17 19.56 -17.08 -7.16
N TYR A 18 19.78 -17.71 -8.32
CA TYR A 18 18.83 -17.77 -9.43
C TYR A 18 17.46 -18.28 -8.99
N ARG A 19 17.42 -19.43 -8.31
CA ARG A 19 16.15 -20.01 -7.80
C ARG A 19 15.47 -19.10 -6.78
N THR A 20 16.26 -18.46 -5.91
CA THR A 20 15.72 -17.53 -4.90
C THR A 20 15.10 -16.30 -5.56
N LEU A 21 15.76 -15.73 -6.57
CA LEU A 21 15.22 -14.61 -7.33
C LEU A 21 13.98 -14.99 -8.14
N ALA A 22 13.99 -16.18 -8.77
CA ALA A 22 12.82 -16.70 -9.47
C ALA A 22 11.62 -16.89 -8.52
N GLN A 23 11.84 -17.40 -7.31
CA GLN A 23 10.79 -17.51 -6.30
C GLN A 23 10.24 -16.14 -5.91
N ARG A 24 11.11 -15.15 -5.68
CA ARG A 24 10.68 -13.77 -5.37
C ARG A 24 9.85 -13.13 -6.48
N LEU A 25 10.07 -13.50 -7.74
CA LEU A 25 9.20 -13.04 -8.83
C LEU A 25 7.80 -13.66 -8.74
N VAL A 26 7.72 -14.97 -8.49
CA VAL A 26 6.45 -15.67 -8.25
C VAL A 26 5.69 -15.05 -7.09
N ASP A 27 6.37 -14.79 -5.97
CA ASP A 27 5.77 -14.18 -4.78
C ASP A 27 5.20 -12.78 -5.07
N ARG A 28 5.71 -12.12 -6.12
CA ARG A 28 5.26 -10.79 -6.58
C ARG A 28 4.31 -10.83 -7.78
N GLY A 29 3.83 -12.01 -8.14
CA GLY A 29 2.92 -12.21 -9.28
C GLY A 29 3.57 -11.95 -10.64
N VAL A 30 4.90 -11.94 -10.72
CA VAL A 30 5.64 -11.81 -11.98
C VAL A 30 5.99 -13.20 -12.50
N ASP A 31 5.74 -13.46 -13.78
CA ASP A 31 6.13 -14.72 -14.41
C ASP A 31 7.67 -14.86 -14.47
N PRO A 32 8.27 -15.80 -13.73
CA PRO A 32 9.71 -16.00 -13.74
C PRO A 32 10.21 -16.59 -15.06
N ILE A 33 9.38 -17.30 -15.83
CA ILE A 33 9.78 -17.91 -17.10
C ILE A 33 10.01 -16.83 -18.16
N ALA A 34 9.06 -15.90 -18.31
CA ALA A 34 9.22 -14.73 -19.19
C ALA A 34 10.45 -13.86 -18.85
N ARG A 35 10.99 -13.99 -17.63
CA ARG A 35 12.15 -13.23 -17.14
C ARG A 35 13.42 -14.08 -16.98
N ALA A 36 13.44 -15.33 -17.46
CA ALA A 36 14.53 -16.27 -17.23
C ALA A 36 15.90 -15.77 -17.69
N THR A 37 15.97 -15.07 -18.84
CA THR A 37 17.20 -14.47 -19.37
C THR A 37 17.71 -13.34 -18.47
N LEU A 38 16.82 -12.44 -18.04
CA LEU A 38 17.17 -11.33 -17.15
C LEU A 38 17.60 -11.81 -15.75
N LEU A 39 16.98 -12.89 -15.25
CA LEU A 39 17.42 -13.56 -14.01
C LEU A 39 18.87 -14.05 -14.13
N ALA A 40 19.20 -14.71 -15.25
CA ALA A 40 20.55 -15.23 -15.46
C ALA A 40 21.58 -14.10 -15.58
N GLU A 41 21.24 -13.02 -16.30
CA GLU A 41 22.09 -11.84 -16.42
C GLU A 41 22.31 -11.15 -15.07
N ALA A 42 21.26 -10.94 -14.28
CA ALA A 42 21.38 -10.36 -12.94
C ALA A 42 22.34 -11.16 -12.05
N VAL A 43 22.21 -12.49 -12.03
CA VAL A 43 23.07 -13.39 -11.24
C VAL A 43 24.54 -13.32 -11.69
N ARG A 44 24.80 -13.37 -13.00
CA ARG A 44 26.17 -13.24 -13.54
C ARG A 44 26.77 -11.88 -13.21
N LEU A 45 25.96 -10.83 -13.27
CA LEU A 45 26.42 -9.46 -13.03
C LEU A 45 26.70 -9.21 -11.55
N GLU A 46 25.91 -9.79 -10.63
CA GLU A 46 26.21 -9.82 -9.19
C GLU A 46 27.53 -10.53 -8.89
N ALA A 47 27.76 -11.71 -9.47
CA ALA A 47 29.01 -12.45 -9.32
C ALA A 47 30.21 -11.65 -9.83
N ARG A 48 30.08 -11.02 -11.01
CA ARG A 48 31.12 -10.15 -11.57
C ARG A 48 31.40 -8.93 -10.69
N LEU A 49 30.37 -8.34 -10.09
CA LEU A 49 30.49 -7.16 -9.24
C LEU A 49 31.29 -7.49 -7.96
N HIS A 50 31.13 -8.70 -7.41
CA HIS A 50 31.98 -9.17 -6.30
C HIS A 50 33.46 -9.18 -6.68
N GLY A 51 33.81 -9.80 -7.82
CA GLY A 51 35.20 -9.83 -8.30
C GLY A 51 35.76 -8.45 -8.63
N LEU A 52 34.94 -7.55 -9.21
CA LEU A 52 35.35 -6.18 -9.48
C LEU A 52 35.63 -5.37 -8.21
N ARG A 53 34.85 -5.57 -7.14
CA ARG A 53 35.08 -4.93 -5.83
C ARG A 53 36.37 -5.43 -5.16
N GLU A 54 36.69 -6.70 -5.32
CA GLU A 54 37.97 -7.25 -4.83
C GLU A 54 39.15 -6.66 -5.62
N ALA A 55 39.03 -6.60 -6.96
CA ALA A 55 40.05 -5.98 -7.81
C ALA A 55 40.24 -4.49 -7.47
N GLU A 56 39.16 -3.73 -7.27
CA GLU A 56 39.23 -2.31 -6.88
C GLU A 56 40.01 -2.11 -5.58
N LYS A 57 39.81 -3.00 -4.58
CA LYS A 57 40.54 -2.96 -3.30
C LYS A 57 42.03 -3.27 -3.45
N GLN A 58 42.40 -4.10 -4.42
CA GLN A 58 43.78 -4.53 -4.66
C GLN A 58 44.56 -3.57 -5.57
N THR A 59 43.87 -2.76 -6.38
CA THR A 59 44.51 -1.82 -7.31
C THR A 59 44.84 -0.47 -6.67
N GLU A 60 46.04 0.04 -6.95
CA GLU A 60 46.48 1.39 -6.56
C GLU A 60 46.56 2.35 -7.77
N ASN A 61 46.60 3.66 -7.50
CA ASN A 61 46.80 4.73 -8.49
C ASN A 61 45.82 4.70 -9.69
N SER A 62 46.30 4.91 -10.92
CA SER A 62 45.46 5.07 -12.12
C SER A 62 44.60 3.83 -12.43
N ALA A 63 45.04 2.63 -12.06
CA ALA A 63 44.27 1.39 -12.20
C ALA A 63 43.04 1.36 -11.26
N ARG A 64 43.13 2.01 -10.09
CA ARG A 64 42.02 2.13 -9.15
C ARG A 64 40.86 2.93 -9.71
N MET A 65 41.15 4.00 -10.47
CA MET A 65 40.10 4.77 -11.13
C MET A 65 39.38 3.96 -12.22
N ALA A 66 40.10 3.13 -12.96
CA ALA A 66 39.49 2.25 -13.96
C ALA A 66 38.62 1.17 -13.30
N ALA A 67 39.10 0.56 -12.21
CA ALA A 67 38.34 -0.41 -11.42
C ALA A 67 37.06 0.21 -10.83
N ALA A 68 37.15 1.40 -10.24
CA ALA A 68 36.00 2.13 -9.71
C ALA A 68 34.94 2.43 -10.79
N ARG A 69 35.36 2.84 -11.99
CA ARG A 69 34.45 3.05 -13.14
C ARG A 69 33.75 1.74 -13.56
N ALA A 70 34.48 0.64 -13.57
CA ALA A 70 33.90 -0.68 -13.88
C ALA A 70 32.87 -1.10 -12.83
N VAL A 71 33.15 -0.90 -11.54
CA VAL A 71 32.21 -1.16 -10.43
C VAL A 71 30.95 -0.29 -10.56
N ASN A 72 31.11 1.00 -10.84
CA ASN A 72 29.98 1.91 -11.01
C ASN A 72 29.09 1.53 -12.21
N THR A 73 29.71 1.14 -13.33
CA THR A 73 28.99 0.69 -14.53
C THR A 73 28.23 -0.60 -14.24
N ALA A 74 28.88 -1.60 -13.66
CA ALA A 74 28.23 -2.85 -13.26
C ALA A 74 27.10 -2.60 -12.25
N THR A 75 27.29 -1.71 -11.28
CA THR A 75 26.23 -1.37 -10.31
C THR A 75 25.03 -0.73 -11.00
N THR A 76 25.26 0.11 -12.00
CA THR A 76 24.19 0.79 -12.76
C THR A 76 23.41 -0.20 -13.62
N GLU A 77 24.10 -1.09 -14.33
CA GLU A 77 23.46 -2.15 -15.12
C GLU A 77 22.69 -3.12 -14.24
N LEU A 78 23.20 -3.49 -13.05
CA LEU A 78 22.47 -4.32 -12.10
C LEU A 78 21.16 -3.68 -11.68
N ARG A 79 21.19 -2.37 -11.35
CA ARG A 79 19.99 -1.62 -10.98
C ARG A 79 18.98 -1.61 -12.12
N ARG A 80 19.45 -1.36 -13.36
CA ARG A 80 18.60 -1.36 -14.55
C ARG A 80 17.92 -2.72 -14.77
N ILE A 81 18.69 -3.81 -14.73
CA ILE A 81 18.15 -5.17 -14.89
C ILE A 81 17.16 -5.46 -13.75
N THR A 82 17.47 -5.07 -12.52
CA THR A 82 16.58 -5.30 -11.36
C THR A 82 15.24 -4.57 -11.52
N VAL A 83 15.26 -3.33 -12.00
CA VAL A 83 14.02 -2.57 -12.30
C VAL A 83 13.22 -3.26 -13.39
N GLU A 84 13.87 -3.74 -14.45
CA GLU A 84 13.20 -4.49 -15.52
C GLU A 84 12.63 -5.81 -15.02
N LEU A 85 13.37 -6.54 -14.18
CA LEU A 85 13.00 -7.83 -13.61
C LEU A 85 11.69 -7.74 -12.82
N PHE A 86 11.53 -6.67 -12.04
CA PHE A 86 10.36 -6.42 -11.21
C PHE A 86 9.38 -5.41 -11.84
N ARG A 87 9.51 -5.07 -13.12
CA ARG A 87 8.54 -4.21 -13.78
C ARG A 87 7.18 -4.91 -13.83
N GLY A 88 6.17 -4.24 -13.28
CA GLY A 88 4.81 -4.78 -13.17
C GLY A 88 4.62 -5.73 -11.99
N ALA A 89 5.62 -5.87 -11.10
CA ALA A 89 5.48 -6.61 -9.86
C ALA A 89 4.38 -5.98 -8.99
N ALA A 90 3.51 -6.83 -8.42
CA ALA A 90 2.65 -6.39 -7.34
C ALA A 90 3.54 -5.85 -6.21
N LYS A 91 3.17 -4.70 -5.64
CA LYS A 91 3.78 -4.27 -4.38
C LYS A 91 3.49 -5.38 -3.39
N VAL A 92 4.55 -5.95 -2.81
CA VAL A 92 4.39 -6.79 -1.62
C VAL A 92 4.02 -5.82 -0.53
N ASP A 93 2.73 -5.62 -0.32
CA ASP A 93 2.24 -5.20 0.97
C ASP A 93 2.64 -6.33 1.89
N ALA A 94 3.79 -6.19 2.55
CA ALA A 94 4.06 -7.02 3.70
C ALA A 94 2.83 -6.84 4.59
N VAL A 95 2.03 -7.90 4.74
CA VAL A 95 0.80 -7.89 5.55
C VAL A 95 1.24 -7.86 7.01
N VAL A 96 1.91 -6.77 7.38
CA VAL A 96 2.16 -6.40 8.76
C VAL A 96 0.77 -6.09 9.31
N PRO A 97 0.31 -6.74 10.38
CA PRO A 97 -0.98 -6.39 10.98
C PRO A 97 -1.07 -4.88 11.22
N ILE A 98 -2.26 -4.30 11.03
CA ILE A 98 -2.45 -2.83 11.12
C ILE A 98 -1.93 -2.31 12.46
N GLU A 99 -2.16 -3.06 13.53
CA GLU A 99 -1.68 -2.74 14.89
C GLU A 99 -0.16 -2.64 14.98
N VAL A 100 0.57 -3.57 14.35
CA VAL A 100 2.04 -3.59 14.39
C VAL A 100 2.62 -2.43 13.57
N ALA A 101 2.00 -2.13 12.42
CA ALA A 101 2.39 -0.98 11.61
C ALA A 101 2.09 0.35 12.32
N ALA A 102 0.93 0.45 12.97
CA ALA A 102 0.53 1.62 13.74
C ALA A 102 1.42 1.84 14.96
N ALA A 103 1.81 0.79 15.67
CA ALA A 103 2.74 0.89 16.80
C ALA A 103 4.12 1.41 16.37
N ALA A 104 4.59 1.05 15.16
CA ALA A 104 5.86 1.52 14.62
C ALA A 104 5.83 2.99 14.18
N SER A 105 4.65 3.55 13.85
CA SER A 105 4.46 4.94 13.45
C SER A 105 3.85 5.82 14.55
N ALA A 106 3.56 5.27 15.72
CA ALA A 106 3.01 6.00 16.84
C ALA A 106 3.97 7.12 17.29
N ASN A 107 3.42 8.31 17.53
CA ASN A 107 4.15 9.48 17.97
C ASN A 107 3.33 10.17 19.06
N ASP A 108 3.95 10.42 20.22
CA ASP A 108 3.32 11.04 21.39
C ASP A 108 2.69 12.39 21.07
N ALA A 109 3.30 13.17 20.16
CA ALA A 109 2.76 14.45 19.72
C ALA A 109 1.41 14.30 19.02
N ASP A 110 1.35 13.39 18.04
CA ASP A 110 0.13 13.13 17.27
C ASP A 110 -0.96 12.50 18.14
N ASP A 111 -0.58 11.67 19.12
CA ASP A 111 -1.52 11.08 20.07
C ASP A 111 -2.13 12.13 21.01
N ALA A 112 -1.33 13.09 21.48
CA ALA A 112 -1.84 14.21 22.28
C ALA A 112 -2.82 15.08 21.47
N TRP A 113 -2.46 15.38 20.21
CA TRP A 113 -3.32 16.12 19.29
C TRP A 113 -4.63 15.40 18.99
N ARG A 114 -4.57 14.09 18.74
CA ARG A 114 -5.74 13.24 18.53
C ARG A 114 -6.68 13.31 19.72
N ARG A 115 -6.20 13.01 20.94
CA ARG A 115 -7.00 13.05 22.17
C ARG A 115 -7.75 14.37 22.32
N HIS A 116 -7.08 15.49 22.04
CA HIS A 116 -7.69 16.82 22.11
C HIS A 116 -8.80 17.04 21.07
N MET A 117 -8.56 16.61 19.83
CA MET A 117 -9.44 16.87 18.69
C MET A 117 -10.64 15.91 18.62
N HIS A 118 -10.44 14.59 18.73
CA HIS A 118 -11.52 13.63 18.48
C HIS A 118 -12.12 12.96 19.73
N TRP A 119 -11.49 13.08 20.90
CA TRP A 119 -12.01 12.56 22.19
C TRP A 119 -12.36 13.67 23.17
N GLY A 120 -12.14 14.93 22.78
CA GLY A 120 -12.49 16.09 23.60
C GLY A 120 -11.65 16.23 24.86
N ASP A 121 -10.44 15.66 24.91
CA ASP A 121 -9.52 15.85 26.03
C ASP A 121 -9.08 17.33 26.11
N LYS A 122 -9.50 18.01 27.18
CA LYS A 122 -9.19 19.43 27.43
C LYS A 122 -8.12 19.64 28.50
N THR A 123 -7.32 18.62 28.80
CA THR A 123 -6.16 18.73 29.70
C THR A 123 -5.18 19.82 29.27
N PHE A 124 -5.03 20.03 27.96
CA PHE A 124 -4.26 21.14 27.39
C PHE A 124 -5.13 21.99 26.46
N THR A 125 -4.88 23.29 26.44
CA THR A 125 -5.39 24.18 25.38
C THR A 125 -4.62 23.96 24.08
N HIS A 126 -5.18 24.43 22.96
CA HIS A 126 -4.54 24.37 21.66
C HIS A 126 -3.12 24.96 21.67
N ASP A 127 -2.95 26.14 22.28
CA ASP A 127 -1.66 26.83 22.36
C ASP A 127 -0.66 26.07 23.25
N GLN A 128 -1.14 25.41 24.31
CA GLN A 128 -0.30 24.59 25.18
C GLN A 128 0.16 23.31 24.47
N LEU A 129 -0.67 22.73 23.61
CA LEU A 129 -0.29 21.59 22.77
C LEU A 129 0.75 21.99 21.72
N GLU A 130 0.54 23.11 21.02
CA GLU A 130 1.51 23.60 20.03
C GLU A 130 2.85 23.97 20.69
N ALA A 131 2.84 24.59 21.86
CA ALA A 131 4.05 24.92 22.59
C ALA A 131 4.83 23.68 23.07
N ARG A 132 4.13 22.59 23.43
CA ARG A 132 4.74 21.39 24.01
C ARG A 132 5.13 20.32 22.99
N PHE A 133 4.30 20.13 21.97
CA PHE A 133 4.42 19.04 21.00
C PHE A 133 4.61 19.54 19.56
N GLY A 134 4.54 20.85 19.33
CA GLY A 134 4.59 21.43 17.99
C GLY A 134 3.25 21.28 17.26
N ARG A 135 3.27 21.56 15.95
CA ARG A 135 2.07 21.51 15.10
C ARG A 135 1.62 20.07 14.85
N PRO A 136 0.30 19.83 14.75
CA PRO A 136 -0.22 18.51 14.43
C PRO A 136 0.17 18.09 13.02
N SER A 137 0.44 16.81 12.83
CA SER A 137 0.52 16.23 11.50
C SER A 137 -0.87 16.18 10.84
N TRP A 138 -0.89 16.05 9.51
CA TRP A 138 -2.15 15.82 8.78
C TRP A 138 -2.83 14.52 9.20
N SER A 139 -2.08 13.49 9.58
CA SER A 139 -2.68 12.23 10.04
C SER A 139 -3.39 12.40 11.37
N ALA A 140 -2.84 13.19 12.30
CA ALA A 140 -3.50 13.49 13.58
C ALA A 140 -4.80 14.28 13.42
N MET A 141 -4.85 15.18 12.43
CA MET A 141 -6.06 15.96 12.12
C MET A 141 -7.15 15.12 11.44
N LEU A 142 -6.77 14.26 10.50
CA LEU A 142 -7.72 13.54 9.65
C LEU A 142 -8.20 12.21 10.25
N TYR A 143 -7.33 11.53 10.99
CA TYR A 143 -7.61 10.21 11.52
C TYR A 143 -7.65 10.24 13.03
N ARG A 144 -8.59 9.47 13.57
CA ARG A 144 -8.75 9.29 14.99
C ARG A 144 -7.55 8.52 15.56
N THR A 145 -7.20 7.40 14.95
CA THR A 145 -6.08 6.59 15.45
C THR A 145 -5.02 6.40 14.37
N GLU A 146 -3.80 6.08 14.80
CA GLU A 146 -2.75 5.69 13.86
C GLU A 146 -3.13 4.41 13.10
N ALA A 147 -3.86 3.49 13.75
CA ALA A 147 -4.42 2.30 13.10
C ALA A 147 -5.41 2.66 11.97
N GLU A 148 -6.28 3.66 12.19
CA GLU A 148 -7.19 4.17 11.15
C GLU A 148 -6.40 4.78 9.99
N CYS A 149 -5.36 5.59 10.26
CA CYS A 149 -4.49 6.18 9.25
C CYS A 149 -3.84 5.10 8.37
N VAL A 150 -3.20 4.10 8.99
CA VAL A 150 -2.53 3.00 8.30
C VAL A 150 -3.54 2.18 7.48
N GLY A 151 -4.67 1.83 8.08
CA GLY A 151 -5.72 1.04 7.42
C GLY A 151 -6.34 1.75 6.21
N VAL A 152 -6.70 3.03 6.36
CA VAL A 152 -7.27 3.82 5.26
C VAL A 152 -6.25 4.00 4.14
N ASN A 153 -4.97 4.28 4.46
CA ASN A 153 -3.93 4.40 3.44
C ASN A 153 -3.72 3.09 2.65
N ARG A 154 -3.80 1.93 3.32
CA ARG A 154 -3.77 0.61 2.63
C ARG A 154 -4.95 0.43 1.69
N LEU A 155 -6.16 0.80 2.11
CA LEU A 155 -7.33 0.73 1.25
C LEU A 155 -7.21 1.71 0.07
N LEU A 156 -6.69 2.92 0.29
CA LEU A 156 -6.43 3.88 -0.78
C LEU A 156 -5.41 3.34 -1.79
N ASP A 157 -4.33 2.71 -1.32
CA ASP A 157 -3.33 2.10 -2.19
C ASP A 157 -3.90 0.90 -2.98
N LYS A 158 -4.74 0.08 -2.35
CA LYS A 158 -5.43 -1.05 -2.98
C LYS A 158 -6.39 -0.61 -4.10
N TYR A 159 -7.12 0.48 -3.88
CA TYR A 159 -8.21 0.90 -4.78
C TYR A 159 -7.86 2.03 -5.75
N ARG A 160 -6.68 2.68 -5.64
CA ARG A 160 -6.28 3.80 -6.49
C ARG A 160 -6.45 3.52 -8.00
N PRO A 161 -7.09 4.43 -8.77
CA PRO A 161 -7.66 5.75 -8.40
C PRO A 161 -9.15 5.73 -8.00
N ARG A 162 -9.73 4.56 -7.74
CA ARG A 162 -11.16 4.40 -7.43
C ARG A 162 -11.46 4.69 -5.95
N CYS A 163 -12.73 4.94 -5.67
CA CYS A 163 -13.23 5.09 -4.30
C CYS A 163 -13.11 3.77 -3.53
N ILE A 164 -12.86 3.86 -2.22
CA ILE A 164 -12.89 2.70 -1.31
C ILE A 164 -14.34 2.19 -1.22
N PRO A 165 -14.60 0.89 -1.46
CA PRO A 165 -15.91 0.30 -1.24
C PRO A 165 -16.36 0.45 0.22
N GLY A 166 -17.62 0.79 0.44
CA GLY A 166 -18.16 0.99 1.79
C GLY A 166 -18.02 -0.24 2.69
N THR A 167 -18.09 -1.45 2.11
CA THR A 167 -17.91 -2.74 2.79
C THR A 167 -16.52 -2.92 3.37
N ASP A 168 -15.48 -2.61 2.59
CA ASP A 168 -14.09 -2.77 3.02
C ASP A 168 -13.73 -1.70 4.07
N LEU A 169 -14.32 -0.51 3.93
CA LEU A 169 -14.19 0.52 4.94
C LEU A 169 -14.85 0.07 6.25
N ASP A 170 -16.05 -0.52 6.21
CA ASP A 170 -16.73 -1.06 7.40
C ASP A 170 -15.96 -2.21 8.06
N GLU A 171 -15.36 -3.08 7.26
CA GLU A 171 -14.50 -4.17 7.75
C GLU A 171 -13.26 -3.63 8.45
N LEU A 172 -12.59 -2.63 7.86
CA LEU A 172 -11.46 -1.95 8.51
C LEU A 172 -11.87 -1.37 9.88
N TYR A 173 -13.00 -0.66 9.94
CA TYR A 173 -13.47 -0.05 11.18
C TYR A 173 -13.79 -1.09 12.25
N ARG A 174 -14.36 -2.23 11.84
CA ARG A 174 -14.56 -3.38 12.73
C ARG A 174 -13.24 -3.96 13.23
N GLU A 175 -12.24 -4.11 12.36
CA GLU A 175 -10.91 -4.63 12.69
C GLU A 175 -10.20 -3.75 13.72
N ILE A 176 -10.21 -2.43 13.54
CA ILE A 176 -9.53 -1.48 14.45
C ILE A 176 -10.38 -1.08 15.67
N GLY A 177 -11.57 -1.65 15.83
CA GLY A 177 -12.45 -1.40 16.98
C GLY A 177 -13.07 0.01 17.04
N LEU A 178 -13.18 0.71 15.91
CA LEU A 178 -13.77 2.05 15.83
C LEU A 178 -15.15 2.01 15.18
N PRO A 179 -16.09 2.91 15.56
CA PRO A 179 -17.35 3.02 14.86
C PRO A 179 -17.14 3.57 13.44
N ALA A 180 -17.92 3.04 12.50
CA ALA A 180 -17.95 3.51 11.12
C ALA A 180 -18.22 5.03 11.05
N PRO A 181 -17.58 5.75 10.11
CA PRO A 181 -17.68 7.19 10.04
C PRO A 181 -19.07 7.63 9.54
N GLY A 182 -19.77 8.37 10.39
CA GLY A 182 -20.96 9.17 10.07
C GLY A 182 -22.25 8.40 9.75
N PRO A 183 -23.40 9.10 9.71
CA PRO A 183 -24.66 8.53 9.26
C PRO A 183 -24.60 8.31 7.75
N ARG A 184 -24.49 7.04 7.33
CA ARG A 184 -24.64 6.67 5.91
C ARG A 184 -26.13 6.74 5.59
N ARG A 185 -26.53 7.69 4.73
CA ARG A 185 -27.90 7.68 4.16
C ARG A 185 -28.06 6.39 3.36
N ILE A 186 -28.59 5.36 4.00
CA ILE A 186 -29.23 4.25 3.31
C ILE A 186 -30.62 4.78 2.96
N THR A 187 -30.75 5.51 1.86
CA THR A 187 -32.05 5.52 1.19
C THR A 187 -32.23 4.12 0.62
N PRO A 188 -33.19 3.31 1.12
CA PRO A 188 -33.57 2.13 0.36
C PRO A 188 -34.02 2.59 -1.03
N PRO A 189 -33.79 1.83 -2.11
CA PRO A 189 -34.42 2.13 -3.38
C PRO A 189 -35.92 2.10 -3.11
N THR A 190 -36.56 3.27 -3.12
CA THR A 190 -38.02 3.39 -3.08
C THR A 190 -38.53 2.63 -4.29
N GLY A 191 -39.02 1.42 -4.02
CA GLY A 191 -39.84 0.67 -4.96
C GLY A 191 -40.92 1.59 -5.47
N SER A 192 -41.03 1.64 -6.78
CA SER A 192 -42.07 2.30 -7.54
C SER A 192 -43.45 1.80 -7.09
N THR A 193 -44.11 2.52 -6.19
CA THR A 193 -45.56 2.38 -6.03
C THR A 193 -46.22 3.22 -7.12
N SER A 194 -46.37 2.59 -8.29
CA SER A 194 -47.32 3.04 -9.32
C SER A 194 -48.71 3.09 -8.68
N THR A 195 -49.18 4.31 -8.37
CA THR A 195 -50.57 4.53 -7.98
C THR A 195 -51.36 4.80 -9.24
N ASN A 196 -51.93 3.75 -9.82
CA ASN A 196 -52.96 3.88 -10.84
C ASN A 196 -54.20 4.53 -10.19
N GLN A 197 -54.39 5.83 -10.43
CA GLN A 197 -55.68 6.46 -10.27
C GLN A 197 -56.61 5.95 -11.38
N THR A 198 -57.57 5.12 -11.02
CA THR A 198 -58.72 4.82 -11.88
C THR A 198 -59.94 5.56 -11.35
N LEU A 199 -60.42 6.50 -12.16
CA LEU A 199 -61.69 7.19 -12.06
C LEU A 199 -62.87 6.22 -12.17
N ALA A 200 -63.72 6.21 -11.15
CA ALA A 200 -65.15 5.94 -11.23
C ALA A 200 -65.77 6.80 -10.12
N GLY A 201 -66.69 7.75 -10.35
CA GLY A 201 -67.80 7.72 -11.27
C GLY A 201 -69.09 7.76 -10.44
N LEU A 202 -69.49 8.99 -10.06
CA LEU A 202 -70.84 9.51 -9.80
C LEU A 202 -71.96 8.54 -9.37
N THR A 203 -72.66 8.84 -8.26
CA THR A 203 -74.04 9.39 -8.28
C THR A 203 -74.65 9.55 -6.88
N GLY A 204 -75.34 10.68 -6.69
CA GLY A 204 -76.48 10.85 -5.79
C GLY A 204 -76.19 11.39 -4.38
N THR A 205 -76.91 12.36 -3.81
CA THR A 205 -78.01 13.22 -4.27
C THR A 205 -78.13 14.34 -3.24
N PHE A 206 -78.46 15.55 -3.70
CA PHE A 206 -78.62 16.77 -2.92
C PHE A 206 -80.10 17.01 -2.63
N VAL A 207 -80.52 17.12 -1.36
CA VAL A 207 -81.75 17.75 -0.82
C VAL A 207 -81.44 17.97 0.69
N GLY A 208 -81.57 19.11 1.37
CA GLY A 208 -82.45 20.28 1.24
C GLY A 208 -83.33 20.37 2.50
N ASP A 209 -83.07 21.38 3.35
CA ASP A 209 -83.86 21.98 4.45
C ASP A 209 -84.39 21.08 5.61
N ILE A 210 -84.32 21.45 6.89
CA ILE A 210 -84.85 22.64 7.62
C ILE A 210 -83.92 23.00 8.79
#